data_AF-A0A6C0H282-F1
#
_entry.id   AF-A0A6C0H282-F1
#
_cell.length_a   1.000
_cell.length_b   1.000
_cell.length_c   1.000
_cell.angle_alpha   90.00
_cell.angle_beta   90.00
_cell.angle_gamma   90.00
#
_symmetry.space_group_name_H-M   'P 1'
#
loop_
_entity.id
_entity.type
_entity.pdbx_description
1 polymer ?
#
loop_
_entity_poly.entity_id
_entity_poly.type
_entity_poly.pdbx_seq_one_letter_code
_entity_poly.pdbx_strand_id
1 'polypeptide(L)'
;MSSNNITFEPVAEASSTNTQTPPPPPPSPTSPPPSTPKSESQPPVENTTPTPTNTAELPKINISLMPDDVDTIVKAVINHYTQRTNAGLDKNGKPLERNDMSIIKWMHHAQEELMDNIIYIEKLKQMYIYKAKAMTMFLEEESAKFTEEELNAHLA
;
A
#
# COMPACT_ATOMS: atom_id res chain seq x y z
N MET A 1 -45.20 -26.51 53.18
CA MET A 1 -45.01 -25.14 53.70
C MET A 1 -43.65 -25.09 54.38
N SER A 2 -42.74 -24.27 53.83
CA SER A 2 -41.77 -23.47 54.58
C SER A 2 -40.84 -22.83 53.55
N SER A 3 -41.19 -21.59 53.20
CA SER A 3 -40.38 -20.71 52.37
C SER A 3 -39.20 -20.22 53.21
N ASN A 4 -37.98 -20.49 52.77
CA ASN A 4 -36.79 -19.84 53.33
C ASN A 4 -36.63 -18.48 52.68
N ASN A 5 -36.98 -17.42 53.42
CA ASN A 5 -36.77 -16.05 53.04
C ASN A 5 -35.36 -15.62 53.50
N ILE A 6 -34.43 -15.42 52.56
CA ILE A 6 -33.10 -14.88 52.85
C ILE A 6 -33.18 -13.36 52.76
N THR A 7 -33.13 -12.70 53.91
CA THR A 7 -32.98 -11.24 54.04
C THR A 7 -31.52 -10.87 53.78
N PHE A 8 -31.27 -9.99 52.81
CA PHE A 8 -29.96 -9.37 52.60
C PHE A 8 -29.93 -7.99 53.30
N GLU A 9 -28.95 -7.79 54.18
CA GLU A 9 -28.60 -6.46 54.70
C GLU A 9 -27.73 -5.71 53.68
N PRO A 10 -27.87 -4.37 53.55
CA PRO A 10 -27.06 -3.59 52.63
C PRO A 10 -25.67 -3.31 53.22
N VAL A 11 -24.63 -3.73 52.50
CA VAL A 11 -23.23 -3.36 52.77
C VAL A 11 -23.01 -1.91 52.34
N ALA A 12 -22.54 -1.08 53.27
CA ALA A 12 -22.17 0.30 53.02
C ALA A 12 -20.94 0.39 52.10
N GLU A 13 -21.12 0.94 50.90
CA GLU A 13 -20.04 1.30 49.96
C GLU A 13 -19.27 2.53 50.46
N ALA A 14 -18.05 2.32 50.96
CA ALA A 14 -17.11 3.39 51.22
C ALA A 14 -16.49 3.88 49.90
N SER A 15 -17.00 5.01 49.40
CA SER A 15 -16.38 5.79 48.32
C SER A 15 -14.99 6.28 48.72
N SER A 16 -13.94 5.65 48.19
CA SER A 16 -12.57 6.18 48.22
C SER A 16 -12.23 6.74 46.85
N THR A 17 -12.39 8.06 46.69
CA THR A 17 -11.96 8.80 45.51
C THR A 17 -10.43 8.93 45.52
N ASN A 18 -9.75 8.10 44.72
CA ASN A 18 -8.33 8.20 44.45
C ASN A 18 -8.09 9.25 43.35
N THR A 19 -7.89 10.52 43.72
CA THR A 19 -7.48 11.58 42.78
C THR A 19 -5.99 11.46 42.49
N GLN A 20 -5.64 10.67 41.47
CA GLN A 20 -4.31 10.66 40.88
C GLN A 20 -4.25 11.74 39.79
N THR A 21 -3.54 12.83 40.06
CA THR A 21 -3.30 13.92 39.11
C THR A 21 -2.48 13.40 37.92
N PRO A 22 -2.85 13.72 36.66
CA PRO A 22 -2.06 13.31 35.51
C PRO A 22 -0.69 14.00 35.48
N PRO A 23 0.36 13.32 34.98
CA PRO A 23 1.68 13.92 34.84
C PRO A 23 1.67 15.10 33.85
N PRO A 24 2.55 16.10 34.03
CA PRO A 24 2.64 17.24 33.13
C PRO A 24 3.08 16.81 31.72
N PRO A 25 2.64 17.52 30.67
CA PRO A 25 3.03 17.22 29.30
C PRO A 25 4.55 17.42 29.09
N PRO A 26 5.15 16.67 28.15
CA PRO A 26 6.57 16.83 27.81
C PRO A 26 6.85 18.22 27.23
N PRO A 27 8.08 18.76 27.42
CA PRO A 27 8.47 20.04 26.84
C PRO A 27 8.39 19.99 25.31
N SER A 28 7.88 21.08 24.71
CA SER A 28 7.77 21.22 23.26
C SER A 28 9.14 21.21 22.58
N PRO A 29 9.28 20.60 21.38
CA PRO A 29 10.55 20.58 20.67
C PRO A 29 10.94 22.00 20.23
N THR A 30 12.08 22.48 20.74
CA THR A 30 12.69 23.74 20.33
C THR A 30 13.09 23.64 18.85
N SER A 31 12.59 24.56 18.02
CA SER A 31 12.94 24.62 16.60
C SER A 31 14.44 24.94 16.42
N PRO A 32 15.15 24.27 15.49
CA PRO A 32 16.53 24.64 15.16
C PRO A 32 16.56 26.01 14.45
N PRO A 33 17.66 26.79 14.61
CA PRO A 33 17.81 28.07 13.93
C PRO A 33 17.93 27.88 12.40
N PRO A 34 17.50 28.87 11.60
CA PRO A 34 17.53 28.78 10.14
C PRO A 34 18.97 28.74 9.63
N SER A 35 19.29 27.70 8.84
CA SER A 35 20.54 27.62 8.08
C SER A 35 20.48 28.57 6.89
N THR A 36 21.41 29.51 6.83
CA THR A 36 21.64 30.39 5.68
C THR A 36 22.20 29.57 4.49
N PRO A 37 21.63 29.67 3.27
CA PRO A 37 22.23 29.06 2.09
C PRO A 37 23.34 29.96 1.56
N LYS A 38 24.56 29.43 1.48
CA LYS A 38 25.68 30.06 0.76
C LYS A 38 25.55 29.71 -0.72
N SER A 39 25.26 30.74 -1.52
CA SER A 39 25.33 30.73 -2.98
C SER A 39 26.80 30.62 -3.40
N GLU A 40 27.15 29.63 -4.21
CA GLU A 40 28.38 29.64 -4.98
C GLU A 40 28.14 29.05 -6.37
N SER A 41 28.02 29.97 -7.33
CA SER A 41 27.96 29.73 -8.76
C SER A 41 29.37 29.56 -9.32
N GLN A 42 29.63 28.52 -10.12
CA GLN A 42 30.62 28.58 -11.20
C GLN A 42 30.23 27.66 -12.39
N PRO A 43 30.69 27.99 -13.62
CA PRO A 43 30.02 27.75 -14.90
C PRO A 43 30.42 26.44 -15.62
N PRO A 44 29.74 26.08 -16.74
CA PRO A 44 29.89 24.77 -17.36
C PRO A 44 31.14 24.69 -18.24
N VAL A 45 31.92 23.63 -18.08
CA VAL A 45 33.03 23.28 -18.99
C VAL A 45 32.47 22.42 -20.12
N GLU A 46 32.37 23.04 -21.28
CA GLU A 46 32.05 22.45 -22.58
C GLU A 46 33.21 21.56 -23.04
N ASN A 47 32.94 20.26 -23.24
CA ASN A 47 33.90 19.35 -23.86
C ASN A 47 33.18 18.54 -24.94
N THR A 48 33.25 19.04 -26.18
CA THR A 48 32.71 18.40 -27.38
C THR A 48 33.65 17.29 -27.84
N THR A 49 33.24 16.04 -27.66
CA THR A 49 33.77 14.92 -28.45
C THR A 49 32.66 14.46 -29.41
N PRO A 50 32.90 14.38 -30.73
CA PRO A 50 31.90 13.89 -31.66
C PRO A 50 31.74 12.36 -31.50
N THR A 51 30.61 11.94 -30.94
CA THR A 51 30.17 10.54 -30.99
C THR A 51 29.66 10.21 -32.40
N PRO A 52 30.09 9.11 -33.04
CA PRO A 52 29.51 8.67 -34.29
C PRO A 52 28.10 8.12 -34.02
N THR A 53 27.08 8.96 -34.24
CA THR A 53 25.68 8.57 -34.20
C THR A 53 25.33 7.74 -35.44
N ASN A 54 25.41 6.42 -35.33
CA ASN A 54 24.60 5.53 -36.16
C ASN A 54 23.44 5.03 -35.30
N THR A 55 22.48 5.92 -35.04
CA THR A 55 21.21 5.57 -34.42
C THR A 55 20.19 5.50 -35.54
N ALA A 56 19.78 4.29 -35.91
CA ALA A 56 18.57 4.09 -36.70
C ALA A 56 17.43 4.81 -35.98
N GLU A 57 16.94 5.90 -36.59
CA GLU A 57 15.87 6.71 -36.02
C GLU A 57 14.60 5.84 -36.00
N LEU A 58 14.19 5.43 -34.80
CA LEU A 58 12.94 4.71 -34.60
C LEU A 58 11.79 5.56 -35.18
N PRO A 59 10.80 4.93 -35.85
CA PRO A 59 9.67 5.67 -36.40
C PRO A 59 8.96 6.43 -35.28
N LYS A 60 8.96 7.77 -35.38
CA LYS A 60 8.24 8.64 -34.46
C LYS A 60 6.74 8.43 -34.69
N ILE A 61 6.13 7.55 -33.92
CA ILE A 61 4.68 7.38 -33.95
C ILE A 61 4.08 8.58 -33.21
N ASN A 62 3.47 9.50 -33.96
CA ASN A 62 2.76 10.63 -33.39
C ASN A 62 1.36 10.17 -32.95
N ILE A 63 1.27 9.57 -31.76
CA ILE A 63 0.02 9.06 -31.21
C ILE A 63 -0.67 10.18 -30.44
N SER A 64 -1.71 10.78 -31.02
CA SER A 64 -2.67 11.62 -30.30
C SER A 64 -3.98 10.84 -30.18
N LEU A 65 -4.17 10.16 -29.04
CA LEU A 65 -5.41 9.43 -28.75
C LEU A 65 -6.34 10.34 -27.95
N MET A 66 -7.60 10.43 -28.36
CA MET A 66 -8.65 11.04 -27.54
C MET A 66 -9.18 10.02 -26.51
N PRO A 67 -9.77 10.47 -25.38
CA PRO A 67 -10.26 9.57 -24.33
C PRO A 67 -11.25 8.50 -24.80
N ASP A 68 -12.04 8.78 -25.85
CA ASP A 68 -13.01 7.82 -26.39
C ASP A 68 -12.36 6.74 -27.28
N ASP A 69 -11.16 7.00 -27.78
CA ASP A 69 -10.42 6.12 -28.70
C ASP A 69 -9.56 5.08 -27.97
N VAL A 70 -9.45 5.18 -26.65
CA VAL A 70 -8.66 4.23 -25.84
C VAL A 70 -9.38 2.88 -25.70
N ASP A 71 -8.59 1.83 -25.52
CA ASP A 71 -9.12 0.47 -25.40
C ASP A 71 -9.97 0.25 -24.13
N THR A 72 -10.63 -0.89 -24.07
CA THR A 72 -11.52 -1.25 -22.96
C THR A 72 -10.80 -1.37 -21.61
N ILE A 73 -9.51 -1.71 -21.59
CA ILE A 73 -8.72 -1.80 -20.36
C ILE A 73 -8.47 -0.39 -19.82
N VAL A 74 -8.04 0.54 -20.68
CA VAL A 74 -7.84 1.93 -20.28
C VAL A 74 -9.16 2.56 -19.82
N LYS A 75 -10.27 2.30 -20.53
CA LYS A 75 -11.61 2.75 -20.09
C LYS A 75 -11.98 2.21 -18.71
N ALA A 76 -11.69 0.95 -18.42
CA ALA A 76 -11.94 0.36 -17.11
C ALA A 76 -11.10 1.02 -16.01
N VAL A 77 -9.82 1.31 -16.27
CA VAL A 77 -8.93 2.01 -15.33
C VAL A 77 -9.46 3.42 -15.05
N ILE A 78 -9.87 4.17 -16.08
CA ILE A 78 -10.48 5.50 -15.91
C ILE A 78 -11.73 5.39 -15.01
N ASN A 79 -12.61 4.43 -15.29
CA ASN A 79 -13.81 4.20 -14.49
C ASN A 79 -13.48 3.86 -13.02
N HIS A 80 -12.44 3.06 -12.76
CA HIS A 80 -11.99 2.77 -11.40
C HIS A 80 -11.51 4.04 -10.67
N TYR A 81 -10.77 4.92 -11.34
CA TYR A 81 -10.37 6.21 -10.76
C TYR A 81 -11.60 7.08 -10.44
N THR A 82 -12.57 7.16 -11.35
CA THR A 82 -13.81 7.92 -11.13
C THR A 82 -14.58 7.38 -9.91
N GLN A 83 -14.76 6.07 -9.80
CA GLN A 83 -15.44 5.45 -8.67
C GLN A 83 -14.69 5.69 -7.35
N ARG A 84 -13.35 5.59 -7.35
CA ARG A 84 -12.55 5.87 -6.15
C ARG A 84 -12.66 7.33 -5.72
N THR A 85 -12.67 8.26 -6.66
CA THR A 85 -12.90 9.68 -6.37
C THR A 85 -14.28 9.91 -5.77
N ASN A 86 -15.33 9.31 -6.33
CA ASN A 86 -16.69 9.44 -5.80
C ASN A 86 -16.79 8.87 -4.37
N ALA A 87 -16.24 7.68 -4.11
CA ALA A 87 -16.23 7.12 -2.76
C ALA A 87 -15.42 8.00 -1.77
N GLY A 88 -14.31 8.58 -2.22
CA GLY A 88 -13.52 9.52 -1.43
C GLY A 88 -14.29 10.82 -1.13
N LEU A 89 -15.07 11.32 -2.09
CA LEU A 89 -15.97 12.45 -1.93
C LEU A 89 -17.09 12.14 -0.93
N ASP A 90 -17.73 10.97 -1.04
CA ASP A 90 -18.79 10.56 -0.12
C ASP A 90 -18.29 10.43 1.32
N LYS A 91 -17.07 9.90 1.50
CA LYS A 91 -16.46 9.72 2.83
C LYS A 91 -15.98 11.03 3.46
N ASN A 92 -15.32 11.88 2.67
CA ASN A 92 -14.59 13.04 3.20
C ASN A 92 -15.29 14.39 2.91
N GLY A 93 -16.38 14.38 2.13
CA GLY A 93 -17.15 15.55 1.71
C GLY A 93 -16.39 16.54 0.84
N LYS A 94 -15.16 16.21 0.39
CA LYS A 94 -14.25 17.16 -0.28
C LYS A 94 -13.43 16.49 -1.39
N PRO A 95 -13.26 17.14 -2.55
CA PRO A 95 -12.37 16.66 -3.62
C PRO A 95 -10.90 16.76 -3.20
N LEU A 96 -10.00 16.19 -4.02
CA LEU A 96 -8.56 16.34 -3.81
C LEU A 96 -8.10 17.81 -3.88
N GLU A 97 -8.86 18.68 -4.55
CA GLU A 97 -8.65 20.14 -4.61
C GLU A 97 -8.88 20.89 -3.27
N ARG A 98 -9.05 20.15 -2.16
CA ARG A 98 -9.23 20.74 -0.82
C ARG A 98 -7.95 21.42 -0.33
N ASN A 99 -8.12 22.57 0.31
CA ASN A 99 -7.03 23.42 0.81
C ASN A 99 -6.94 23.48 2.36
N ASP A 100 -7.70 22.65 3.07
CA ASP A 100 -7.82 22.64 4.53
C ASP A 100 -6.88 21.63 5.23
N MET A 101 -6.00 20.96 4.49
CA MET A 101 -5.04 19.99 5.02
C MET A 101 -3.60 20.44 4.76
N SER A 102 -2.72 20.29 5.76
CA SER A 102 -1.30 20.61 5.60
C SER A 102 -0.59 19.63 4.67
N ILE A 103 0.43 20.10 3.97
CA ILE A 103 1.27 19.27 3.07
C ILE A 103 1.86 18.07 3.82
N ILE A 104 2.30 18.25 5.07
CA ILE A 104 2.85 17.15 5.89
C ILE A 104 1.81 16.06 6.16
N LYS A 105 0.55 16.44 6.42
CA LYS A 105 -0.51 15.45 6.65
C LYS A 105 -0.86 14.70 5.35
N TRP A 106 -0.83 15.38 4.21
CA TRP A 106 -0.94 14.72 2.89
C TRP A 106 0.17 13.70 2.67
N MET A 107 1.42 14.07 2.95
CA MET A 107 2.57 13.17 2.83
C MET A 107 2.44 11.95 3.74
N HIS A 108 1.99 12.16 4.98
CA HIS A 108 1.79 11.08 5.94
C HIS A 108 0.72 10.08 5.45
N HIS A 109 -0.43 10.57 5.00
CA HIS A 109 -1.48 9.70 4.45
C HIS A 109 -1.01 8.96 3.17
N ALA A 110 -0.23 9.62 2.32
CA ALA A 110 0.36 8.95 1.16
C ALA A 110 1.33 7.83 1.58
N GLN A 111 2.12 8.03 2.63
CA GLN A 111 3.00 6.99 3.18
C GLN A 111 2.22 5.80 3.73
N GLU A 112 1.14 6.04 4.48
CA GLU A 112 0.26 4.99 5.01
C GLU A 112 -0.36 4.16 3.88
N GLU A 113 -0.95 4.80 2.87
CA GLU A 113 -1.56 4.10 1.72
C GLU A 113 -0.52 3.31 0.89
N LEU A 114 0.70 3.83 0.75
CA LEU A 114 1.79 3.10 0.10
C LEU A 114 2.22 1.87 0.90
N MET A 115 2.25 1.96 2.24
CA MET A 115 2.55 0.82 3.09
C MET A 115 1.50 -0.28 2.95
N ASP A 116 0.21 0.06 2.93
CA ASP A 116 -0.87 -0.90 2.68
C ASP A 116 -0.71 -1.59 1.33
N ASN A 117 -0.36 -0.84 0.27
CA ASN A 117 -0.08 -1.40 -1.05
C ASN A 117 1.09 -2.40 -1.05
N ILE A 118 2.17 -2.10 -0.31
CA ILE A 118 3.31 -3.02 -0.16
C ILE A 118 2.87 -4.34 0.50
N ILE A 119 2.00 -4.27 1.52
CA ILE A 119 1.45 -5.45 2.19
C ILE A 119 0.62 -6.29 1.21
N TYR A 120 -0.23 -5.68 0.38
CA TYR A 120 -0.99 -6.40 -0.66
C TYR A 120 -0.07 -7.09 -1.67
N ILE A 121 0.97 -6.41 -2.16
CA ILE A 121 1.94 -6.98 -3.09
C ILE A 121 2.66 -8.19 -2.46
N GLU A 122 3.06 -8.07 -1.20
CA GLU A 122 3.71 -9.18 -0.49
C GLU A 122 2.78 -10.39 -0.34
N LYS A 123 1.49 -10.16 -0.03
CA LYS A 123 0.49 -11.24 0.00
C LYS A 123 0.31 -11.90 -1.38
N LEU A 124 0.22 -11.11 -2.45
CA LEU A 124 0.07 -11.62 -3.82
C LEU A 124 1.28 -12.46 -4.24
N LYS A 125 2.50 -12.01 -3.91
CA LYS A 125 3.74 -12.78 -4.14
C LYS A 125 3.68 -14.14 -3.45
N GLN A 126 3.30 -14.16 -2.17
CA GLN A 126 3.18 -15.42 -1.42
C GLN A 126 2.13 -16.35 -2.03
N MET A 127 0.97 -15.81 -2.40
CA MET A 127 -0.09 -16.60 -3.05
C MET A 127 0.38 -17.19 -4.38
N TYR A 128 1.07 -16.40 -5.20
CA TYR A 128 1.62 -16.85 -6.48
C TYR A 128 2.65 -17.97 -6.28
N ILE A 129 3.61 -17.78 -5.36
CA ILE A 129 4.65 -18.77 -5.05
C ILE A 129 4.02 -20.06 -4.52
N TYR A 130 3.05 -19.97 -3.60
CA TYR A 130 2.36 -21.14 -3.06
C TYR A 130 1.63 -21.91 -4.17
N LYS A 131 0.90 -21.20 -5.04
CA LYS A 131 0.18 -21.81 -6.16
C LYS A 131 1.14 -22.48 -7.15
N ALA A 132 2.27 -21.83 -7.47
CA ALA A 132 3.29 -22.38 -8.34
C ALA A 132 3.92 -23.65 -7.74
N LYS A 133 4.29 -23.62 -6.46
CA LYS A 133 4.83 -24.80 -5.76
C LYS A 133 3.84 -25.96 -5.73
N ALA A 134 2.57 -25.69 -5.39
CA ALA A 134 1.53 -26.71 -5.38
C ALA A 134 1.34 -27.35 -6.77
N MET A 135 1.36 -26.53 -7.83
CA MET A 135 1.31 -27.01 -9.21
C MET A 135 2.53 -27.89 -9.55
N THR A 136 3.74 -27.46 -9.18
CA THR A 136 4.96 -28.25 -9.42
C THR A 136 4.91 -29.60 -8.70
N MET A 137 4.54 -29.62 -7.41
CA MET A 137 4.42 -30.86 -6.65
C MET A 137 3.40 -31.83 -7.26
N PHE A 138 2.27 -31.30 -7.75
CA PHE A 138 1.25 -32.11 -8.42
C PHE A 138 1.76 -32.75 -9.71
N LEU A 139 2.44 -31.97 -10.56
CA LEU A 139 2.98 -32.47 -11.84
C LEU A 139 4.10 -33.50 -11.62
N GLU A 140 4.95 -33.31 -10.61
CA GLU A 140 6.00 -34.27 -10.25
C GLU A 140 5.40 -35.61 -9.80
N GLU A 141 4.38 -35.58 -8.93
CA GLU A 141 3.68 -36.79 -8.47
C GLU A 141 3.02 -37.55 -9.63
N GLU A 142 2.36 -36.84 -10.55
CA GLU A 142 1.72 -37.45 -11.72
C GLU A 142 2.74 -38.09 -12.66
N SER A 143 3.86 -37.41 -12.92
CA SER A 143 4.94 -37.94 -13.75
C SER A 143 5.62 -39.17 -13.15
N ALA A 144 5.73 -39.25 -11.81
CA ALA A 144 6.34 -40.39 -11.12
C ALA A 144 5.46 -41.65 -11.17
N LYS A 145 4.13 -41.49 -11.12
CA LYS A 145 3.19 -42.61 -11.26
C LYS A 145 3.21 -43.20 -12.66
N PHE A 146 3.38 -42.35 -13.67
CA PHE A 146 3.44 -42.78 -15.07
C PHE A 146 4.67 -43.66 -15.36
N THR A 147 5.84 -43.31 -14.82
CA THR A 147 7.07 -44.08 -15.05
C THR A 147 7.09 -45.44 -14.33
N GLU A 148 6.48 -45.54 -13.14
CA GLU A 148 6.34 -46.83 -12.43
C GLU A 148 5.41 -47.80 -13.17
N GLU A 149 4.32 -47.29 -13.76
CA GLU A 149 3.38 -48.10 -14.54
C GLU A 149 4.04 -48.64 -15.83
N GLU A 150 4.80 -47.81 -16.55
CA GLU A 150 5.56 -48.24 -17.74
C GLU A 150 6.65 -49.27 -17.41
N LEU A 151 7.35 -49.12 -16.28
CA LEU A 151 8.38 -50.07 -15.85
C LEU A 151 7.77 -51.43 -15.48
N ASN A 152 6.66 -51.43 -14.74
CA ASN A 152 5.97 -52.66 -14.36
C ASN A 152 5.35 -53.38 -15.57
N ALA A 153 4.89 -52.63 -16.58
CA ALA A 153 4.37 -53.20 -17.82
C ALA A 153 5.44 -53.90 -18.68
N HIS A 154 6.73 -53.54 -18.55
CA HIS A 154 7.83 -54.20 -19.26
C HIS A 154 8.43 -55.41 -18.52
N LEU A 155 8.13 -55.57 -17.22
CA LEU A 155 8.63 -56.67 -16.39
C LEU A 155 7.64 -57.83 -16.24
N ALA A 156 6.39 -57.67 -16.71
CA ALA A 156 5.33 -58.68 -16.72
C ALA A 156 5.25 -59.42 -18.06
#